data_AF-A0A7G8EMS4-F1
#
_entry.id   AF-A0A7G8EMS4-F1
#
_cell.length_a   1.000
_cell.length_b   1.000
_cell.length_c   1.000
_cell.angle_alpha   90.00
_cell.angle_beta   90.00
_cell.angle_gamma   90.00
#
_symmetry.space_group_name_H-M   'P 1'
#
loop_
_entity.id
_entity.type
_entity.pdbx_description
1 polymer ?
#
loop_
_entity_poly.entity_id
_entity_poly.type
_entity_poly.pdbx_seq_one_letter_code
_entity_poly.pdbx_strand_id
1 'polypeptide(L)'
;MLTDHAPWIHRETLRKSEALFSPTTRYRALALGPSPFHWESQSTTTAASATGQRYVNHQARGSRVLLFVREQRQQGTVTEPSVCLGFATYASHEGERPMAIRWRLEREIPAMWMPVMALAV
;
A
#
# COMPACT_ATOMS: atom_id res chain seq x y z
N MET A 1 33.66 2.67 1.17
CA MET A 1 32.42 1.89 1.38
C MET A 1 31.25 2.77 0.98
N LEU A 2 30.69 2.59 -0.21
CA LEU A 2 29.44 3.25 -0.60
C LEU A 2 28.27 2.44 -0.02
N THR A 3 27.47 3.05 0.85
CA THR A 3 26.15 2.52 1.19
C THR A 3 25.19 2.85 0.06
N ASP A 4 24.78 1.81 -0.66
CA ASP A 4 23.75 1.87 -1.69
C ASP A 4 22.38 2.15 -1.03
N HIS A 5 21.92 3.39 -1.13
CA HIS A 5 20.62 3.84 -0.63
C HIS A 5 19.57 3.85 -1.76
N ALA A 6 19.39 2.73 -2.46
CA ALA A 6 18.32 2.62 -3.44
C ALA A 6 16.94 2.73 -2.75
N PRO A 7 16.10 3.72 -3.10
CA PRO A 7 14.75 3.82 -2.55
C PRO A 7 13.89 2.66 -3.09
N TRP A 8 13.27 1.91 -2.17
CA TRP A 8 12.34 0.84 -2.55
C TRP A 8 10.97 1.43 -2.88
N ILE A 9 10.51 1.25 -4.12
CA ILE A 9 9.19 1.68 -4.59
C ILE A 9 8.16 0.60 -4.25
N HIS A 10 7.16 0.94 -3.43
CA HIS A 10 5.99 0.07 -3.20
C HIS A 10 4.86 0.49 -4.16
N ARG A 11 4.43 -0.39 -5.07
CA ARG A 11 3.38 -0.10 -6.05
C ARG A 11 2.13 -0.92 -5.76
N GLU A 12 1.02 -0.24 -5.49
CA GLU A 12 -0.26 -0.84 -5.18
C GLU A 12 -1.36 -0.51 -6.21
N THR A 13 -2.38 -1.36 -6.30
CA THR A 13 -3.52 -1.30 -7.23
C THR A 13 -4.81 -1.44 -6.41
N LEU A 14 -5.73 -0.48 -6.47
CA LEU A 14 -6.90 -0.34 -5.59
C LEU A 14 -8.10 -1.23 -6.00
N ARG A 15 -8.41 -1.40 -7.29
CA ARG A 15 -9.35 -2.41 -7.80
C ARG A 15 -8.60 -3.50 -8.55
N LYS A 16 -8.76 -4.72 -8.05
CA LYS A 16 -8.57 -5.94 -8.83
C LYS A 16 -9.97 -6.40 -9.24
N SER A 17 -10.23 -6.43 -10.54
CA SER A 17 -11.54 -6.82 -11.08
C SER A 17 -11.96 -8.22 -10.58
N GLU A 18 -13.25 -8.37 -10.30
CA GLU A 18 -13.87 -9.63 -9.84
C GLU A 18 -13.63 -10.83 -10.79
N ALA A 19 -13.23 -10.58 -12.04
CA ALA A 19 -13.12 -11.61 -13.07
C ALA A 19 -11.85 -12.49 -13.00
N LEU A 20 -10.90 -12.20 -12.10
CA LEU A 20 -9.59 -12.89 -12.09
C LEU A 20 -9.20 -13.52 -10.74
N PHE A 21 -10.05 -13.50 -9.71
CA PHE A 21 -9.71 -14.08 -8.41
C PHE A 21 -10.88 -14.78 -7.71
N SER A 22 -10.55 -15.87 -7.02
CA SER A 22 -11.42 -16.54 -6.06
C SER A 22 -11.92 -15.54 -4.99
N PRO A 23 -13.19 -15.61 -4.54
CA PRO A 23 -13.80 -14.70 -3.56
C PRO A 23 -13.05 -14.56 -2.21
N THR A 24 -12.05 -15.40 -1.94
CA THR A 24 -11.31 -15.47 -0.68
C THR A 24 -10.05 -14.62 -0.62
N THR A 25 -9.71 -13.83 -1.66
CA THR A 25 -8.45 -13.06 -1.73
C THR A 25 -8.67 -11.58 -2.10
N ARG A 26 -9.42 -10.84 -1.29
CA ARG A 26 -9.53 -9.38 -1.41
C ARG A 26 -8.60 -8.68 -0.41
N TYR A 27 -7.35 -8.49 -0.81
CA TYR A 27 -6.44 -7.58 -0.11
C TYR A 27 -6.94 -6.15 -0.26
N ARG A 28 -7.24 -5.48 0.85
CA ARG A 28 -7.82 -4.14 0.85
C ARG A 28 -6.76 -3.06 0.95
N ALA A 29 -6.92 -2.03 0.13
CA ALA A 29 -6.14 -0.80 0.19
C ALA A 29 -7.08 0.39 0.07
N LEU A 30 -7.15 1.22 1.10
CA LEU A 30 -8.06 2.36 1.13
C LEU A 30 -7.53 3.51 1.97
N ALA A 31 -7.91 4.72 1.58
CA ALA A 31 -7.71 5.90 2.41
C ALA A 31 -8.71 5.88 3.57
N LEU A 32 -8.23 5.99 4.81
CA LEU A 32 -9.07 6.11 6.01
C LEU A 32 -9.35 7.58 6.38
N GLY A 33 -8.73 8.51 5.65
CA GLY A 33 -8.77 9.95 5.86
C GLY A 33 -7.69 10.63 5.00
N PRO A 34 -7.40 11.92 5.24
CA PRO A 34 -6.43 12.66 4.44
C PRO A 34 -5.00 12.09 4.48
N SER A 35 -4.56 11.57 5.64
CA SER A 35 -3.21 11.00 5.83
C SER A 35 -3.17 9.51 6.19
N PRO A 36 -4.13 8.93 6.95
CA PRO A 36 -4.08 7.51 7.28
C PRO A 36 -4.51 6.67 6.08
N PHE A 37 -3.69 5.67 5.76
CA PHE A 37 -3.91 4.76 4.64
C PHE A 37 -3.82 3.31 5.12
N HIS A 38 -4.84 2.51 4.82
CA HIS A 38 -4.89 1.10 5.17
C HIS A 38 -4.38 0.26 4.00
N TRP A 39 -3.58 -0.75 4.33
CA TRP A 39 -3.01 -1.67 3.37
C TRP A 39 -2.93 -3.11 3.90
N GLU A 40 -3.48 -4.07 3.18
CA GLU A 40 -3.27 -5.49 3.48
C GLU A 40 -2.12 -6.09 2.67
N SER A 41 -1.18 -6.69 3.40
CA SER A 41 -0.06 -7.43 2.82
C SER A 41 -0.49 -8.73 2.13
N GLN A 42 0.43 -9.40 1.44
CA GLN A 42 0.16 -10.73 0.88
C GLN A 42 -0.12 -11.76 1.99
N SER A 43 -0.96 -12.76 1.73
CA SER A 43 -1.51 -13.71 2.72
C SER A 43 -0.50 -14.47 3.54
N THR A 44 0.75 -14.62 3.09
CA THR A 44 1.79 -15.31 3.86
C THR A 44 2.63 -14.37 4.72
N THR A 45 2.46 -13.06 4.58
CA THR A 45 3.22 -12.06 5.32
C THR A 45 2.78 -12.04 6.77
N THR A 46 3.73 -12.33 7.67
CA THR A 46 3.57 -12.17 9.12
C THR A 46 4.40 -11.00 9.63
N ALA A 47 4.06 -10.43 10.78
CA ALA A 47 4.86 -9.38 11.40
C ALA A 47 6.28 -9.86 11.70
N ALA A 48 6.43 -11.13 12.08
CA ALA A 48 7.73 -11.75 12.35
C ALA A 48 8.54 -12.10 11.09
N SER A 49 7.91 -12.19 9.91
CA SER A 49 8.61 -12.53 8.66
C SER A 49 9.62 -11.45 8.27
N ALA A 50 10.62 -11.81 7.46
CA ALA A 50 11.59 -10.84 6.95
C ALA A 50 10.91 -9.66 6.21
N THR A 51 9.82 -9.93 5.50
CA THR A 51 9.01 -8.90 4.81
C THR A 51 8.23 -8.03 5.81
N GLY A 52 7.54 -8.62 6.78
CA GLY A 52 6.83 -7.85 7.81
C GLY A 52 7.76 -6.96 8.63
N GLN A 53 8.91 -7.50 9.04
CA GLN A 53 9.95 -6.75 9.75
C GLN A 53 10.54 -5.61 8.92
N ARG A 54 10.53 -5.70 7.58
CA ARG A 54 10.91 -4.57 6.70
C ARG A 54 9.88 -3.45 6.76
N TYR A 55 8.58 -3.77 6.78
CA TYR A 55 7.54 -2.75 6.92
C TYR A 55 7.59 -2.08 8.29
N VAL A 56 7.63 -2.87 9.36
CA VAL A 56 7.59 -2.36 10.75
C VAL A 56 8.82 -1.51 11.06
N ASN A 57 10.02 -1.95 10.67
CA ASN A 57 11.27 -1.29 11.04
C ASN A 57 11.88 -0.45 9.91
N HIS A 58 11.09 -0.03 8.91
CA HIS A 58 11.62 0.63 7.73
C HIS A 58 12.46 1.87 8.07
N GLN A 59 11.97 2.70 9.01
CA GLN A 59 12.68 3.91 9.45
C GLN A 59 14.01 3.60 10.14
N ALA A 60 14.01 2.65 11.09
CA ALA A 60 15.22 2.23 11.79
C ALA A 60 16.27 1.61 10.84
N ARG A 61 15.83 1.04 9.71
CA ARG A 61 16.68 0.48 8.67
C ARG A 61 17.07 1.50 7.59
N GLY A 62 16.65 2.75 7.73
CA GLY A 62 16.94 3.82 6.77
C GLY A 62 16.18 3.72 5.44
N SER A 63 15.18 2.84 5.34
CA SER A 63 14.34 2.72 4.14
C SER A 63 13.11 3.63 4.24
N ARG A 64 12.69 4.15 3.09
CA ARG A 64 11.48 4.96 2.94
C ARG A 64 10.43 4.18 2.20
N VAL A 65 9.17 4.35 2.59
CA VAL A 65 8.02 3.75 1.92
C VAL A 65 7.37 4.83 1.07
N LEU A 66 7.21 4.57 -0.23
CA LEU A 66 6.56 5.46 -1.18
C LEU A 66 5.30 4.76 -1.69
N LEU A 67 4.12 5.38 -1.51
CA LEU A 67 2.84 4.77 -1.86
C LEU A 67 2.38 5.21 -3.25
N PHE A 68 2.10 4.23 -4.10
CA PHE A 68 1.44 4.42 -5.40
C PHE A 68 0.14 3.65 -5.42
N VAL A 69 -0.91 4.28 -5.92
CA VAL A 69 -2.25 3.69 -6.00
C VAL A 69 -2.84 3.93 -7.38
N ARG A 70 -3.72 3.07 -7.85
CA ARG A 70 -4.47 3.23 -9.12
C ARG A 70 -5.83 2.59 -8.97
N GLU A 71 -6.85 3.10 -9.66
CA GLU A 71 -8.19 2.56 -9.47
C GLU A 71 -8.27 1.14 -9.99
N GLN A 72 -7.76 0.82 -11.17
CA GLN A 72 -7.82 -0.53 -11.74
C GLN A 72 -6.45 -0.98 -12.22
N ARG A 73 -6.26 -2.30 -12.40
CA ARG A 73 -5.02 -2.80 -13.02
C ARG A 73 -4.94 -2.38 -14.49
N GLN A 74 -6.08 -2.38 -15.17
CA GLN A 74 -6.24 -2.06 -16.59
C GLN A 74 -7.59 -1.38 -16.81
N GLN A 75 -7.63 -0.44 -17.75
CA GLN A 75 -8.85 0.12 -18.31
C GLN A 75 -8.93 -0.31 -19.78
N GLY A 76 -9.79 -1.29 -20.08
CA GLY A 76 -9.76 -1.99 -21.36
C GLY A 76 -8.47 -2.77 -21.56
N THR A 77 -7.73 -2.49 -22.64
CA THR A 77 -6.42 -3.10 -22.93
C THR A 77 -5.24 -2.28 -22.39
N VAL A 78 -5.49 -1.09 -21.84
CA VAL A 78 -4.45 -0.16 -21.40
C VAL A 78 -4.20 -0.31 -19.90
N THR A 79 -2.93 -0.31 -19.50
CA THR A 79 -2.57 -0.31 -18.07
C THR A 79 -2.88 1.07 -17.48
N GLU A 80 -3.68 1.10 -16.41
CA GLU A 80 -4.04 2.37 -15.78
C GLU A 80 -2.82 3.01 -15.09
N PRO A 81 -2.59 4.32 -15.28
CA PRO A 81 -1.57 5.06 -14.57
C PRO A 81 -1.74 4.98 -13.05
N SER A 82 -0.62 4.98 -12.32
CA SER A 82 -0.64 5.08 -10.86
C SER A 82 -0.43 6.51 -10.39
N VAL A 83 -1.21 6.91 -9.39
CA VAL A 83 -1.04 8.14 -8.61
C VAL A 83 -0.04 7.90 -7.50
N CYS A 84 0.98 8.75 -7.40
CA CYS A 84 1.93 8.76 -6.29
C CYS A 84 1.35 9.58 -5.14
N LEU A 85 1.08 8.94 -4.01
CA LEU A 85 0.61 9.61 -2.79
C LEU A 85 1.75 10.22 -1.97
N GLY A 86 2.99 9.81 -2.25
CA GLY A 86 4.17 10.27 -1.54
C GLY A 86 4.60 9.31 -0.44
N PHE A 87 5.52 9.79 0.39
CA PHE A 87 6.15 8.97 1.41
C PHE A 87 5.20 8.69 2.57
N ALA A 88 5.37 7.52 3.17
CA ALA A 88 4.59 7.09 4.31
C ALA A 88 5.47 6.48 5.40
N THR A 89 4.98 6.56 6.63
CA THR A 89 5.58 5.94 7.81
C THR A 89 4.65 4.88 8.36
N TYR A 90 5.22 3.75 8.78
CA TYR A 90 4.47 2.70 9.48
C TYR A 90 3.86 3.28 10.77
N ALA A 91 2.55 3.09 10.98
CA ALA A 91 1.86 3.54 12.19
C ALA A 91 1.46 2.36 13.09
N SER A 92 0.80 1.34 12.52
CA SER A 92 0.42 0.11 13.22
C SER A 92 0.10 -1.01 12.24
N HIS A 93 -0.17 -2.21 12.75
CA HIS A 93 -0.85 -3.26 12.00
C HIS A 93 -1.81 -4.02 12.91
N GLU A 94 -2.75 -4.72 12.29
CA GLU A 94 -3.63 -5.70 12.92
C GLU A 94 -3.56 -7.01 12.13
N GLY A 95 -3.79 -8.13 12.83
CA GLY A 95 -3.80 -9.45 12.21
C GLY A 95 -2.44 -9.95 11.73
N GLU A 96 -2.45 -11.20 11.32
CA GLU A 96 -1.31 -11.96 10.79
C GLU A 96 -1.84 -12.79 9.61
N ARG A 97 -1.09 -12.86 8.51
CA ARG A 97 -1.46 -13.67 7.32
C ARG A 97 -2.85 -13.34 6.72
N PRO A 98 -3.08 -12.12 6.22
CA PRO A 98 -2.12 -11.04 6.02
C PRO A 98 -2.03 -10.07 7.20
N MET A 99 -0.92 -9.33 7.28
CA MET A 99 -0.88 -8.10 8.09
C MET A 99 -1.74 -7.02 7.44
N ALA A 100 -2.65 -6.42 8.21
CA ALA A 100 -3.39 -5.20 7.87
C ALA A 100 -2.66 -3.98 8.43
N ILE A 101 -1.80 -3.37 7.62
CA ILE A 101 -0.93 -2.27 8.00
C ILE A 101 -1.65 -0.93 7.87
N ARG A 102 -1.49 -0.06 8.86
CA ARG A 102 -1.83 1.36 8.80
C ARG A 102 -0.57 2.16 8.52
N TRP A 103 -0.56 2.81 7.37
CA TRP A 103 0.43 3.80 6.99
C TRP A 103 -0.08 5.20 7.35
N ARG A 104 0.86 6.09 7.69
CA ARG A 104 0.61 7.52 7.79
C ARG A 104 1.41 8.22 6.70
N LEU A 105 0.73 8.86 5.76
CA LEU A 105 1.37 9.67 4.73
C LEU A 105 2.04 10.90 5.34
N GLU A 106 3.21 11.28 4.82
CA GLU A 106 3.92 12.52 5.18
C GLU A 106 3.18 13.77 4.68
N ARG A 107 2.37 13.63 3.62
CA ARG A 107 1.52 14.70 3.06
C ARG A 107 0.11 14.18 2.85
N GLU A 108 -0.87 15.05 3.08
CA GLU A 108 -2.27 14.71 2.87
C GLU A 108 -2.55 14.35 1.40
N ILE A 109 -3.41 13.35 1.20
CA ILE A 109 -4.01 13.03 -0.09
C ILE A 109 -4.79 14.27 -0.53
N PRO A 110 -4.51 14.84 -1.73
CA PRO A 110 -5.27 15.96 -2.22
C PRO A 110 -6.76 15.60 -2.33
N ALA A 111 -7.64 16.48 -1.86
CA ALA A 111 -9.07 16.20 -1.70
C ALA A 111 -9.75 15.66 -2.96
N MET A 112 -9.30 16.06 -4.15
CA MET A 112 -9.79 15.56 -5.44
C MET A 112 -9.65 14.04 -5.62
N TRP A 113 -8.71 13.41 -4.93
CA TRP A 113 -8.44 11.98 -5.02
C TRP A 113 -9.19 11.14 -3.99
N MET A 114 -9.69 11.76 -2.91
CA MET A 114 -10.36 11.07 -1.81
C MET A 114 -11.57 10.22 -2.27
N PRO A 115 -12.45 10.68 -3.17
CA PRO A 115 -13.59 9.88 -3.63
C PRO A 115 -13.16 8.57 -4.32
N VAL A 116 -12.07 8.59 -5.09
CA VAL A 116 -11.55 7.42 -5.81
C VAL A 116 -10.90 6.41 -4.84
N MET A 117 -10.28 6.91 -3.77
CA MET A 117 -9.51 6.09 -2.83
C MET A 117 -10.33 5.57 -1.64
N ALA A 118 -11.52 6.13 -1.41
CA ALA A 118 -12.46 5.69 -0.37
C ALA A 118 -13.41 4.57 -0.83
N LEU A 119 -13.45 4.27 -2.14
CA LEU A 119 -14.40 3.34 -2.76
C LEU A 119 -13.78 1.99 -3.17
N ALA A 120 -12.60 1.63 -2.65
CA ALA A 120 -12.01 0.31 -2.86
C ALA A 120 -12.79 -0.76 -2.06
N VAL A 121 -13.97 -1.11 -2.58
CA VAL A 121 -14.85 -2.21 -2.13
C VAL A 121 -14.96 -3.23 -3.26
#